data_AF-A0A3B5BCN6-F1
#
_entry.id   AF-A0A3B5BCN6-F1
#
_cell.length_a   1.000
_cell.length_b   1.000
_cell.length_c   1.000
_cell.angle_alpha   90.00
_cell.angle_beta   90.00
_cell.angle_gamma   90.00
#
_symmetry.space_group_name_H-M   'P 1'
#
loop_
_entity.id
_entity.type
_entity.pdbx_description
1 polymer ?
#
loop_
_entity_poly.entity_id
_entity_poly.type
_entity_poly.pdbx_seq_one_letter_code
_entity_poly.pdbx_strand_id
1 'polypeptide(L)' 'PRTPASASPSPWLRVASARVYAIVRSRDVQRFEAAMGFLDAIYRLLPGLVAAIKHMKILFGLKTLKTRLLLEYENAESL' A
#
# COMPACT_ATOMS: atom_id res chain seq x y z
N PRO A 1 -8.91 -19.02 -33.18
CA PRO A 1 -8.66 -17.76 -32.44
C PRO A 1 -8.18 -18.07 -31.01
N ARG A 2 -6.88 -17.87 -30.73
CA ARG A 2 -6.32 -18.10 -29.39
C ARG A 2 -6.72 -16.92 -28.51
N THR A 3 -7.53 -17.16 -27.49
CA THR A 3 -7.72 -16.24 -26.36
C THR A 3 -6.34 -15.84 -25.84
N PRO A 4 -6.03 -14.54 -25.64
CA PRO A 4 -4.78 -14.19 -25.00
C PRO A 4 -4.89 -14.73 -23.57
N ALA A 5 -4.00 -15.66 -23.23
CA ALA A 5 -3.85 -16.17 -21.88
C ALA A 5 -3.86 -14.97 -20.92
N SER A 6 -4.74 -15.03 -19.92
CA SER A 6 -4.74 -14.08 -18.81
C SER A 6 -3.31 -13.95 -18.31
N ALA A 7 -2.71 -12.78 -18.53
CA ALA A 7 -1.36 -12.51 -18.06
C ALA A 7 -1.41 -12.59 -16.54
N SER A 8 -1.01 -13.74 -15.98
CA SER A 8 -0.88 -13.89 -14.53
C SER A 8 0.00 -12.75 -14.04
N PRO A 9 -0.41 -12.00 -13.00
CA PRO A 9 0.43 -10.96 -12.44
C PRO A 9 1.79 -11.57 -12.13
N SER A 10 2.87 -10.85 -12.49
CA SER A 10 4.23 -11.37 -12.35
C SER A 10 4.45 -11.86 -10.91
N PRO A 11 5.21 -12.95 -10.69
CA PRO A 11 5.50 -13.43 -9.35
C PRO A 11 6.04 -12.32 -8.44
N TRP A 12 6.81 -11.40 -9.00
CA TRP A 12 7.33 -10.22 -8.32
C TRP A 12 6.25 -9.25 -7.85
N LEU A 13 5.19 -9.03 -8.63
CA LEU A 13 4.06 -8.19 -8.22
C LEU A 13 3.32 -8.78 -7.02
N ARG A 14 3.19 -10.12 -6.98
CA ARG A 14 2.58 -10.83 -5.84
C ARG A 14 3.45 -10.70 -4.59
N VAL A 15 4.77 -10.89 -4.73
CA VAL A 15 5.73 -10.72 -3.62
C VAL A 15 5.74 -9.29 -3.10
N ALA A 16 5.75 -8.28 -3.99
CA ALA A 16 5.70 -6.87 -3.60
C ALA A 16 4.39 -6.54 -2.87
N SER A 17 3.26 -7.00 -3.40
CA SER A 17 1.94 -6.86 -2.74
C SER A 17 1.92 -7.52 -1.36
N ALA A 18 2.49 -8.72 -1.21
CA ALA A 18 2.58 -9.42 0.07
C ALA A 18 3.45 -8.66 1.09
N ARG A 19 4.56 -8.06 0.64
CA ARG A 19 5.41 -7.20 1.49
C ARG A 19 4.66 -5.96 1.96
N VAL A 20 3.95 -5.29 1.06
CA VAL A 20 3.12 -4.11 1.39
C VAL A 20 2.01 -4.49 2.37
N TYR A 21 1.35 -5.63 2.15
CA TYR A 21 0.37 -6.17 3.08
C TYR A 21 0.99 -6.41 4.46
N ALA A 22 2.16 -7.03 4.54
CA ALA A 22 2.85 -7.29 5.80
C ALA A 22 3.18 -6.00 6.56
N ILE A 23 3.72 -4.97 5.88
CA ILE A 23 4.01 -3.65 6.46
C ILE A 23 2.75 -3.04 7.09
N VAL A 24 1.65 -3.00 6.34
CA VAL A 24 0.39 -2.40 6.81
C VAL A 24 -0.19 -3.23 7.96
N ARG A 25 -0.13 -4.56 7.87
CA ARG A 25 -0.65 -5.48 8.89
C ARG A 25 0.12 -5.40 10.20
N SER A 26 1.45 -5.29 10.14
CA SER A 26 2.32 -5.18 11.31
C SER A 26 2.39 -3.76 11.87
N ARG A 27 1.75 -2.78 11.21
CA ARG A 27 1.81 -1.35 11.58
C ARG A 27 3.25 -0.83 11.64
N ASP A 28 4.11 -1.29 10.72
CA ASP A 28 5.50 -0.84 10.64
C ASP A 28 5.56 0.58 10.06
N VAL A 29 5.38 1.57 10.94
CA VAL A 29 5.27 3.00 10.62
C VAL A 29 6.44 3.51 9.81
N GLN A 30 7.65 3.02 10.11
CA GLN A 30 8.88 3.42 9.41
C GLN A 30 8.85 3.03 7.94
N ARG A 31 8.10 1.98 7.57
CA ARG A 31 7.99 1.47 6.21
C ARG A 31 6.69 1.84 5.50
N PHE A 32 5.81 2.62 6.11
CA PHE A 32 4.55 3.05 5.47
C PHE A 32 4.78 3.88 4.21
N GLU A 33 5.86 4.66 4.12
CA GLU A 33 6.21 5.39 2.90
C GLU A 33 6.46 4.45 1.72
N ALA A 34 7.14 3.32 1.95
CA ALA A 34 7.35 2.32 0.92
C ALA A 34 6.02 1.67 0.45
N ALA A 35 5.10 1.43 1.39
CA ALA A 35 3.77 0.91 1.07
C ALA A 35 2.95 1.89 0.23
N MET A 36 2.92 3.18 0.61
CA MET A 36 2.23 4.22 -0.15
C MET A 36 2.86 4.44 -1.53
N GLY A 37 4.20 4.47 -1.62
CA GLY A 37 4.91 4.60 -2.89
C GLY A 37 4.63 3.44 -3.86
N PHE A 38 4.53 2.21 -3.35
CA PHE A 38 4.10 1.07 -4.16
C PHE A 38 2.68 1.26 -4.70
N LEU A 39 1.72 1.66 -3.86
CA LEU A 39 0.33 1.86 -4.27
C LEU A 39 0.20 2.96 -5.34
N ASP A 40 0.92 4.08 -5.15
CA ASP A 40 0.98 5.17 -6.15
C ASP A 40 1.59 4.69 -7.47
N ALA A 41 2.67 3.90 -7.42
CA ALA A 41 3.30 3.36 -8.62
C ALA A 41 2.35 2.41 -9.38
N ILE A 42 1.65 1.52 -8.67
CA ILE A 42 0.66 0.63 -9.28
C ILE A 42 -0.50 1.41 -9.88
N TYR A 43 -1.01 2.43 -9.20
CA TYR A 43 -2.10 3.25 -9.73
C TYR A 43 -1.69 4.06 -10.97
N ARG A 44 -0.44 4.56 -11.03
CA ARG A 44 0.10 5.22 -12.22
C ARG A 44 0.27 4.26 -13.40
N LEU A 45 0.71 3.03 -13.15
CA LEU A 45 0.90 2.02 -14.18
C LEU A 45 -0.43 1.42 -14.66
N LEU A 46 -1.39 1.26 -13.75
CA LEU A 46 -2.66 0.58 -13.97
C LEU A 46 -3.82 1.39 -13.37
N PRO A 47 -4.17 2.56 -13.95
CA PRO A 47 -5.19 3.45 -13.40
C PRO A 47 -6.60 2.83 -13.37
N GLY A 48 -6.85 1.77 -14.14
CA GLY A 48 -8.11 1.02 -14.14
C GLY A 48 -8.20 -0.08 -13.08
N LEU A 49 -7.13 -0.39 -12.34
CA LEU A 49 -7.13 -1.47 -11.35
C LEU A 49 -8.11 -1.19 -10.18
N VAL A 50 -8.22 0.08 -9.80
CA VAL A 50 -9.17 0.57 -8.81
C VAL A 50 -9.66 1.96 -9.23
N ALA A 51 -10.91 2.30 -8.91
CA ALA A 51 -11.41 3.65 -9.15
C ALA A 51 -10.54 4.69 -8.42
N ALA A 52 -10.34 5.87 -9.03
CA ALA A 52 -9.54 6.96 -8.48
C ALA A 52 -9.91 7.31 -7.03
N ILE A 53 -11.21 7.40 -6.75
CA ILE A 53 -11.72 7.68 -5.40
C ILE A 53 -11.35 6.60 -4.39
N LYS A 54 -11.32 5.32 -4.80
CA LYS A 54 -10.90 4.21 -3.93
C LYS A 54 -9.39 4.30 -3.65
N HIS A 55 -8.58 4.59 -4.67
CA HIS A 55 -7.15 4.81 -4.49
C HIS A 55 -6.85 5.94 -3.49
N MET A 56 -7.51 7.09 -3.67
CA MET A 56 -7.37 8.23 -2.75
C MET A 56 -7.75 7.86 -1.31
N LYS A 57 -8.86 7.15 -1.09
CA LYS A 57 -9.29 6.72 0.25
C LYS A 57 -8.27 5.79 0.92
N ILE A 58 -7.65 4.89 0.15
CA ILE A 58 -6.62 3.99 0.68
C ILE A 58 -5.39 4.79 1.12
N LEU A 59 -4.87 5.66 0.27
CA LEU A 59 -3.71 6.50 0.61
C LEU A 59 -4.00 7.43 1.79
N PHE A 60 -5.18 8.06 1.80
CA PHE A 60 -5.61 8.90 2.91
C PHE A 60 -5.64 8.10 4.22
N GLY A 61 -6.27 6.92 4.22
CA GLY A 61 -6.33 6.05 5.40
C GLY A 61 -4.95 5.62 5.91
N LEU A 62 -4.02 5.29 5.00
CA LEU A 62 -2.65 4.93 5.37
C LEU A 62 -1.87 6.12 5.96
N LYS A 63 -2.00 7.32 5.39
CA LYS A 63 -1.40 8.53 5.94
C LYS A 63 -1.95 8.84 7.34
N THR A 64 -3.26 8.78 7.52
CA THR A 64 -3.89 8.99 8.84
C THR A 64 -3.44 7.94 9.85
N LEU A 65 -3.34 6.67 9.46
CA LEU A 65 -2.84 5.61 10.32
C LEU A 65 -1.37 5.85 10.71
N LYS A 66 -0.52 6.26 9.76
CA LYS A 66 0.88 6.64 10.04
C LYS A 66 0.94 7.73 11.11
N THR A 67 0.22 8.83 10.92
CA THR A 67 0.22 9.97 11.85
C THR A 67 -0.27 9.55 13.23
N ARG A 68 -1.38 8.80 13.31
CA ARG A 68 -1.89 8.30 14.60
C ARG A 68 -0.85 7.46 15.33
N LEU A 69 -0.22 6.52 14.63
CA LEU A 69 0.76 5.63 15.25
C LEU A 69 2.01 6.38 15.68
N LEU A 70 2.51 7.33 14.88
CA LEU A 70 3.63 8.20 15.28
C LEU A 70 3.33 8.94 16.58
N LEU A 71 2.12 9.52 16.69
CA LEU A 71 1.69 10.20 17.91
C LEU A 71 1.59 9.23 19.10
N GLU A 72 1.10 8.01 18.89
CA GLU A 72 1.09 6.97 19.93
C GLU A 72 2.50 6.61 20.41
N TYR A 73 3.49 6.50 19.50
CA TYR A 73 4.89 6.27 19.86
C TYR A 73 5.51 7.44 20.63
N GLU A 74 5.31 8.68 20.16
CA GLU A 74 5.81 9.89 20.85
C GLU A 74 5.23 10.01 22.27
N ASN A 75 3.92 9.75 22.43
CA ASN A 75 3.28 9.73 23.74
C ASN A 75 3.81 8.61 24.64
N ALA A 76 4.12 7.43 24.08
CA ALA A 76 4.67 6.31 24.85
C ALA A 76 6.13 6.54 25.27
N GLU A 77 6.93 7.27 24.50
CA GLU A 77 8.29 7.68 24.89
C GLU A 77 8.31 8.81 25.92
N SER A 78 7.20 9.54 26.08
CA SER A 78 7.05 10.63 27.05
C SER A 78 6.60 10.18 28.45
N LEU A 79 6.39 8.88 28.67
CA LEU A 79 5.98 8.24 29.92
C LEU A 79 7.12 7.40 30.52
#